data_AF-A0A965M829-F1
#
_entry.id   AF-A0A965M829-F1
#
_cell.length_a   1.000
_cell.length_b   1.000
_cell.length_c   1.000
_cell.angle_alpha   90.00
_cell.angle_beta   90.00
_cell.angle_gamma   90.00
#
_symmetry.space_group_name_H-M   'P 1'
#
loop_
_entity.id
_entity.type
_entity.pdbx_description
1 polymer ?
#
loop_
_entity_poly.entity_id
_entity_poly.type
_entity_poly.pdbx_seq_one_letter_code
_entity_poly.pdbx_strand_id
1 'polypeptide(L)'
;MSTIQDLVYNLEEGGLRRALVIVALAFLTIGLVAWIGISEFNGLRTQEAMDLAQQARQIATGQGLTTQLIRPLALWQVRSQFGNDAPKVGAFPETLSPPLYPVLLGGLFKLGQISGKIPLSISPDAIKGMRVYPPDYIVLLFNLVCVALAVLAVYLWGAGQFDFGVGILSAVFFIGSTALWNEAISG
;
A
#
# COMPACT_ATOMS: atom_id res chain seq x y z
N MET A 1 -27.27 -39.09 20.52
CA MET A 1 -27.87 -38.13 19.57
C MET A 1 -27.66 -36.73 20.14
N SER A 2 -26.50 -36.12 19.93
CA SER A 2 -26.17 -34.79 20.48
C SER A 2 -25.71 -33.80 19.39
N THR A 3 -25.79 -34.19 18.12
CA THR A 3 -25.11 -33.47 17.03
C THR A 3 -25.66 -32.06 16.76
N ILE A 4 -26.96 -31.84 16.94
CA ILE A 4 -27.58 -30.53 16.65
C ILE A 4 -27.52 -29.60 17.86
N GLN A 5 -27.74 -30.11 19.07
CA GLN A 5 -27.68 -29.31 20.29
C GLN A 5 -26.24 -28.86 20.62
N ASP A 6 -25.26 -29.74 20.44
CA ASP A 6 -23.84 -29.38 20.61
C ASP A 6 -23.41 -28.33 19.57
N LEU A 7 -23.97 -28.38 18.36
CA LEU A 7 -23.69 -27.41 17.30
C LEU A 7 -24.31 -26.04 17.62
N VAL A 8 -25.57 -26.01 18.06
CA VAL A 8 -26.25 -24.78 18.51
C VAL A 8 -25.53 -24.16 19.71
N TYR A 9 -25.18 -24.98 20.72
CA TYR A 9 -24.43 -24.54 21.89
C TYR A 9 -23.08 -23.93 21.50
N ASN A 10 -22.33 -24.59 20.61
CA ASN A 10 -21.06 -24.04 20.12
C ASN A 10 -21.24 -22.76 19.29
N LEU A 11 -22.38 -22.59 18.64
CA LEU A 11 -22.74 -21.40 17.88
C LEU A 11 -23.11 -20.21 18.79
N GLU A 12 -23.74 -20.46 19.93
CA GLU A 12 -24.16 -19.43 20.89
C GLU A 12 -23.07 -19.06 21.91
N GLU A 13 -22.43 -20.05 22.53
CA GLU A 13 -21.49 -19.87 23.66
C GLU A 13 -20.07 -20.41 23.38
N GLY A 14 -19.87 -21.20 22.33
CA GLY A 14 -18.60 -21.87 22.07
C GLY A 14 -17.57 -21.10 21.25
N GLY A 15 -16.42 -21.74 21.04
CA GLY A 15 -15.32 -21.21 20.22
C GLY A 15 -15.67 -21.03 18.73
N LEU A 16 -16.71 -21.73 18.25
CA LEU A 16 -17.19 -21.63 16.87
C LEU A 16 -17.74 -20.23 16.56
N ARG A 17 -18.48 -19.61 17.50
CA ARG A 17 -18.92 -18.21 17.38
C ARG A 17 -17.74 -17.26 17.15
N ARG A 18 -16.68 -17.42 17.94
CA ARG A 18 -15.47 -16.59 17.85
C ARG A 18 -14.81 -16.73 16.48
N ALA A 19 -14.67 -17.96 16.00
CA ALA A 19 -14.13 -18.23 14.67
C ALA A 19 -14.99 -17.61 13.56
N LEU A 20 -16.31 -17.76 13.62
CA LEU A 20 -17.24 -17.18 12.65
C LEU A 20 -17.12 -15.66 12.58
N VAL A 21 -17.00 -14.98 13.73
CA VAL A 21 -16.87 -13.51 13.75
C VAL A 21 -15.52 -13.06 13.18
N ILE A 22 -14.42 -13.75 13.47
CA ILE A 22 -13.11 -13.45 12.87
C ILE A 22 -13.16 -13.64 11.35
N VAL A 23 -13.76 -14.74 10.89
CA VAL A 23 -13.94 -15.01 9.46
C VAL A 23 -14.80 -13.94 8.81
N ALA A 24 -15.91 -13.55 9.43
CA ALA A 24 -16.77 -12.47 8.95
C ALA A 24 -16.03 -11.13 8.87
N LEU A 25 -15.22 -10.79 9.88
CA LEU A 25 -14.38 -9.58 9.90
C LEU A 25 -13.33 -9.62 8.77
N ALA A 26 -12.71 -10.78 8.54
CA ALA A 26 -11.75 -10.96 7.46
C ALA A 26 -12.41 -10.76 6.09
N PHE A 27 -13.58 -11.36 5.86
CA PHE A 27 -14.35 -11.17 4.62
C PHE A 27 -14.81 -9.72 4.44
N LEU A 28 -15.25 -9.06 5.51
CA LEU A 28 -15.60 -7.64 5.48
C LEU A 28 -14.39 -6.79 5.07
N THR A 29 -13.23 -7.05 5.68
CA THR A 29 -11.99 -6.32 5.38
C THR A 29 -11.57 -6.52 3.94
N ILE A 30 -11.48 -7.77 3.48
CA ILE A 30 -11.10 -8.11 2.09
C ILE A 30 -12.12 -7.53 1.10
N GLY A 31 -13.41 -7.64 1.41
CA GLY A 31 -14.49 -7.11 0.58
C GLY A 31 -14.40 -5.60 0.41
N LEU A 32 -14.20 -4.86 1.50
CA LEU A 32 -14.04 -3.39 1.45
C LEU A 32 -12.75 -2.98 0.73
N VAL A 33 -11.64 -3.63 1.05
CA VAL A 33 -10.35 -3.41 0.37
C VAL A 33 -10.47 -3.59 -1.14
N ALA A 34 -11.09 -4.69 -1.58
CA ALA A 34 -11.27 -4.99 -2.99
C ALA A 34 -12.27 -4.03 -3.65
N TRP A 35 -13.41 -3.77 -3.00
CA TRP A 35 -14.44 -2.89 -3.52
C TRP A 35 -13.89 -1.48 -3.74
N ILE A 36 -13.34 -0.86 -2.71
CA ILE A 36 -12.85 0.51 -2.74
C ILE A 36 -11.66 0.64 -3.69
N GLY A 37 -10.73 -0.31 -3.65
CA GLY A 37 -9.59 -0.34 -4.57
C GLY A 37 -10.01 -0.37 -6.04
N ILE A 38 -11.09 -1.08 -6.39
CA ILE A 38 -11.58 -1.16 -7.77
C ILE A 38 -12.44 0.05 -8.14
N SER A 39 -13.28 0.54 -7.23
CA SER A 39 -14.25 1.59 -7.54
C SER A 39 -13.67 3.00 -7.52
N GLU A 40 -12.69 3.27 -6.66
CA GLU A 40 -12.24 4.64 -6.36
C GLU A 40 -10.81 4.94 -6.84
N PHE A 41 -10.01 3.93 -7.17
CA PHE A 41 -8.65 4.16 -7.62
C PHE A 41 -8.61 4.74 -9.04
N ASN A 42 -8.06 5.96 -9.14
CA ASN A 42 -7.91 6.69 -10.40
C ASN A 42 -6.44 7.06 -10.68
N GLY A 43 -5.51 6.27 -10.13
CA GLY A 43 -4.08 6.56 -10.17
C GLY A 43 -3.62 7.38 -8.95
N LEU A 44 -2.31 7.62 -8.87
CA LEU A 44 -1.69 8.38 -7.79
C LEU A 44 -2.18 9.84 -7.84
N ARG A 45 -2.60 10.38 -6.69
CA ARG A 45 -3.25 11.70 -6.60
C ARG A 45 -2.35 12.78 -6.00
N THR A 46 -1.38 12.39 -5.19
CA THR A 46 -0.48 13.31 -4.48
C THR A 46 0.88 13.36 -5.16
N GLN A 47 1.54 14.52 -5.09
CA GLN A 47 2.91 14.69 -5.59
C GLN A 47 3.88 13.76 -4.87
N GLU A 48 3.68 13.55 -3.56
CA GLU A 48 4.52 12.68 -2.74
C GLU A 48 4.42 11.22 -3.18
N ALA A 49 3.21 10.70 -3.40
CA ALA A 49 3.02 9.33 -3.87
C ALA A 49 3.64 9.11 -5.26
N MET A 50 3.47 10.08 -6.17
CA MET A 50 4.07 10.03 -7.51
C MET A 50 5.60 9.99 -7.45
N ASP A 51 6.20 10.78 -6.57
CA ASP A 51 7.65 10.84 -6.40
C ASP A 51 8.20 9.57 -5.74
N LEU A 52 7.56 9.05 -4.69
CA LEU A 52 7.95 7.77 -4.06
C LEU A 52 7.84 6.60 -5.05
N ALA A 53 6.76 6.56 -5.85
CA ALA A 53 6.61 5.57 -6.91
C ALA A 53 7.69 5.72 -7.99
N GLN A 54 8.07 6.95 -8.34
CA GLN A 54 9.18 7.21 -9.27
C GLN A 54 10.51 6.70 -8.71
N GLN A 55 10.84 7.02 -7.46
CA GLN A 55 12.06 6.56 -6.79
C GLN A 55 12.12 5.02 -6.74
N ALA A 56 10.99 4.38 -6.44
CA ALA A 56 10.89 2.92 -6.44
C ALA A 56 11.14 2.29 -7.83
N ARG A 57 10.65 2.91 -8.90
CA ARG A 57 10.96 2.49 -10.29
C ARG A 57 12.45 2.65 -10.59
N GLN A 58 13.09 3.68 -10.04
CA GLN A 58 14.53 3.91 -10.14
C GLN A 58 15.34 2.81 -9.46
N ILE A 59 14.92 2.37 -8.28
CA ILE A 59 15.49 1.21 -7.59
C ILE A 59 15.29 -0.07 -8.40
N ALA A 60 14.07 -0.30 -8.92
CA ALA A 60 13.74 -1.50 -9.70
C ALA A 60 14.59 -1.62 -10.99
N THR A 61 14.87 -0.48 -11.65
CA THR A 61 15.71 -0.42 -12.86
C THR A 61 17.21 -0.46 -12.57
N GLY A 62 17.63 -0.51 -11.31
CA GLY A 62 19.04 -0.62 -10.91
C GLY A 62 19.79 0.71 -10.82
N GLN A 63 19.08 1.84 -10.85
CA GLN A 63 19.66 3.19 -10.71
C GLN A 63 19.87 3.61 -9.24
N GLY A 64 19.48 2.76 -8.29
CA GLY A 64 19.59 3.03 -6.85
C GLY A 64 18.53 4.00 -6.35
N LEU A 65 18.73 4.53 -5.14
CA LEU A 65 17.83 5.51 -4.51
C LEU A 65 18.07 6.90 -5.11
N THR A 66 17.53 7.12 -6.30
CA THR A 66 17.66 8.36 -7.07
C THR A 66 16.29 8.92 -7.46
N THR A 67 16.22 10.24 -7.61
CA THR A 67 15.01 10.96 -8.02
C THR A 67 15.20 11.66 -9.36
N GLN A 68 14.13 11.71 -10.14
CA GLN A 68 13.97 12.52 -11.35
C GLN A 68 13.21 13.83 -11.06
N LEU A 69 12.69 14.00 -9.85
CA LEU A 69 12.02 15.21 -9.43
C LEU A 69 13.05 16.31 -9.14
N ILE A 70 12.94 17.42 -9.87
CA ILE A 70 13.85 18.55 -9.68
C ILE A 70 13.45 19.32 -8.41
N ARG A 71 14.25 19.15 -7.35
CA ARG A 71 14.09 19.88 -6.09
C ARG A 71 15.18 20.96 -5.99
N PRO A 72 14.84 22.27 -6.08
CA PRO A 72 15.85 23.33 -6.16
C PRO A 72 16.85 23.34 -5.01
N LEU A 73 16.40 23.05 -3.79
CA LEU A 73 17.27 22.99 -2.61
C LEU A 73 18.27 21.83 -2.69
N ALA A 74 17.82 20.63 -3.05
CA ALA A 74 18.70 19.47 -3.21
C ALA A 74 19.68 19.67 -4.37
N LEU A 75 19.22 20.26 -5.47
CA LEU A 75 20.05 20.64 -6.61
C LEU A 75 21.17 21.61 -6.19
N TRP A 76 20.83 22.63 -5.39
CA TRP A 76 21.81 23.58 -4.88
C TRP A 76 22.83 22.91 -3.95
N GLN A 77 22.38 22.03 -3.04
CA GLN A 77 23.26 21.30 -2.11
C GLN A 77 24.24 20.39 -2.85
N VAL A 78 23.78 19.63 -3.83
CA VAL A 78 24.65 18.73 -4.61
C VAL A 78 25.63 19.55 -5.47
N ARG A 79 25.17 20.63 -6.10
CA ARG A 79 26.06 21.50 -6.90
C ARG A 79 27.06 22.28 -6.06
N SER A 80 26.71 22.68 -4.84
CA SER A 80 27.66 23.37 -3.95
C SER A 80 28.75 22.44 -3.45
N GLN A 81 28.47 21.15 -3.29
CA GLN A 81 29.45 20.15 -2.89
C GLN A 81 30.32 19.63 -4.06
N PHE A 82 29.71 19.33 -5.21
CA PHE A 82 30.39 18.64 -6.33
C PHE A 82 30.73 19.56 -7.52
N GLY A 83 30.23 20.80 -7.55
CA GLY A 83 30.51 21.74 -8.63
C GLY A 83 30.14 21.19 -10.01
N ASN A 84 31.14 21.13 -10.90
CA ASN A 84 30.98 20.61 -12.26
C ASN A 84 30.88 19.07 -12.32
N ASP A 85 31.27 18.36 -11.26
CA ASP A 85 31.18 16.89 -11.16
C ASP A 85 29.83 16.42 -10.59
N ALA A 86 28.87 17.34 -10.44
CA ALA A 86 27.54 17.02 -9.94
C ALA A 86 26.80 16.02 -10.87
N PRO A 87 26.08 15.02 -10.30
CA PRO A 87 25.22 14.12 -11.05
C PRO A 87 24.24 14.85 -11.99
N LYS A 88 23.86 14.19 -13.08
CA LYS A 88 22.87 14.73 -14.02
C LYS A 88 21.52 14.92 -13.34
N VAL A 89 20.73 15.87 -13.86
CA VAL A 89 19.46 16.28 -13.24
C VAL A 89 18.45 15.14 -13.07
N GLY A 90 18.48 14.13 -13.96
CA GLY A 90 17.60 12.96 -13.88
C GLY A 90 18.15 11.79 -13.07
N ALA A 91 19.28 11.94 -12.38
CA ALA A 91 19.94 10.87 -11.62
C ALA A 91 20.50 11.38 -10.30
N PHE A 92 19.81 12.33 -9.65
CA PHE A 92 20.25 12.85 -8.37
C PHE A 92 20.02 11.83 -7.26
N PRO A 93 20.97 11.68 -6.32
CA PRO A 93 20.75 10.89 -5.12
C PRO A 93 19.62 11.52 -4.31
N GLU A 94 18.67 10.70 -3.88
CA GLU A 94 17.58 11.15 -3.02
C GLU A 94 18.05 11.15 -1.56
N THR A 95 17.88 12.29 -0.89
CA THR A 95 18.37 12.53 0.48
C THR A 95 17.30 13.02 1.45
N LEU A 96 16.11 13.39 0.97
CA LEU A 96 15.05 13.98 1.79
C LEU A 96 13.94 12.96 2.08
N SER A 97 13.70 12.01 1.18
CA SER A 97 12.67 10.98 1.35
C SER A 97 13.19 9.76 2.13
N PRO A 98 12.42 9.23 3.10
CA PRO A 98 12.78 8.00 3.80
C PRO A 98 12.88 6.79 2.84
N PRO A 99 13.91 5.94 2.96
CA PRO A 99 14.19 4.91 1.95
C PRO A 99 13.28 3.68 2.05
N LEU A 100 12.63 3.43 3.19
CA LEU A 100 11.94 2.16 3.44
C LEU A 100 10.81 1.90 2.43
N TYR A 101 9.93 2.88 2.23
CA TYR A 101 8.78 2.72 1.34
C TYR A 101 9.21 2.55 -0.13
N PRO A 102 10.09 3.40 -0.71
CA PRO A 102 10.59 3.18 -2.07
C PRO A 102 11.34 1.86 -2.27
N VAL A 103 12.08 1.39 -1.26
CA VAL A 103 12.82 0.12 -1.34
C VAL A 103 11.87 -1.08 -1.40
N LEU A 104 10.86 -1.13 -0.53
CA LEU A 104 9.85 -2.20 -0.55
C LEU A 104 9.10 -2.21 -1.89
N LEU A 105 8.66 -1.02 -2.32
CA LEU A 105 7.90 -0.87 -3.56
C LEU A 105 8.77 -1.15 -4.80
N GLY A 106 10.06 -0.79 -4.78
CA GLY A 106 11.03 -1.13 -5.82
C GLY A 106 11.28 -2.63 -5.91
N GLY A 107 11.28 -3.33 -4.78
CA GLY A 107 11.29 -4.80 -4.72
C GLY A 107 10.06 -5.40 -5.41
N LEU A 108 8.86 -4.91 -5.09
CA LEU A 108 7.61 -5.35 -5.72
C LEU A 108 7.58 -5.07 -7.22
N PHE A 109 8.07 -3.90 -7.64
CA PHE A 109 8.21 -3.56 -9.06
C PHE A 109 9.16 -4.51 -9.79
N LYS A 110 10.30 -4.82 -9.19
CA LYS A 110 11.27 -5.76 -9.77
C LYS A 110 10.66 -7.17 -9.91
N LEU A 111 9.90 -7.63 -8.92
CA LEU A 111 9.15 -8.89 -9.02
C LEU A 111 8.09 -8.86 -10.14
N GLY A 112 7.37 -7.74 -10.26
CA GLY A 112 6.40 -7.52 -11.33
C GLY A 112 7.03 -7.54 -12.73
N GLN A 113 8.22 -6.94 -12.87
CA GLN A 113 9.01 -6.99 -14.11
C GLN A 113 9.46 -8.41 -14.45
N ILE A 114 9.99 -9.16 -13.47
CA ILE A 114 10.42 -10.55 -13.67
C ILE A 114 9.25 -11.43 -14.11
N SER A 115 8.03 -11.17 -13.61
CA SER A 115 6.83 -11.89 -14.02
C SER A 115 6.41 -11.61 -15.47
N GLY A 116 6.95 -10.57 -16.11
CA GLY A 116 6.65 -10.20 -17.50
C GLY A 116 5.24 -9.63 -17.72
N LYS A 117 4.45 -9.45 -16.65
CA LYS A 117 3.05 -9.02 -16.73
C LYS A 117 2.88 -7.49 -16.74
N ILE A 118 3.88 -6.73 -16.30
CA ILE A 118 3.76 -5.28 -16.09
C ILE A 118 5.02 -4.56 -16.60
N PRO A 119 4.98 -3.95 -17.80
CA PRO A 119 6.10 -3.15 -18.29
C PRO A 119 6.22 -1.84 -17.50
N LEU A 120 7.37 -1.61 -16.84
CA LEU A 120 7.69 -0.33 -16.17
C LEU A 120 7.99 0.81 -17.16
N SER A 121 8.23 0.50 -18.43
CA SER A 121 8.47 1.47 -19.50
C SER A 121 7.43 1.27 -20.58
N ILE A 122 6.36 2.07 -20.54
CA ILE A 122 5.30 2.06 -21.54
C ILE A 122 5.59 3.17 -22.54
N SER A 123 5.41 2.90 -23.84
CA SER A 123 5.56 3.92 -24.89
C SER A 123 4.61 5.10 -24.63
N PRO A 124 5.07 6.37 -24.76
CA PRO A 124 4.26 7.56 -24.49
C PRO A 124 2.91 7.60 -25.23
N ASP A 125 2.82 6.96 -26.40
CA ASP A 125 1.59 6.91 -27.19
C ASP A 125 0.56 5.92 -26.65
N ALA A 126 0.99 4.86 -25.96
CA ALA A 126 0.08 3.95 -25.27
C ALA A 126 -0.47 4.55 -23.97
N ILE A 127 0.21 5.53 -23.37
CA ILE A 127 -0.21 6.19 -22.12
C ILE A 127 -1.43 7.10 -22.35
N LYS A 128 -1.53 7.74 -23.51
CA LYS A 128 -2.59 8.73 -23.82
C LYS A 128 -4.01 8.16 -23.77
N GLY A 129 -4.19 6.85 -23.94
CA GLY A 129 -5.49 6.18 -23.88
C GLY A 129 -5.80 5.48 -22.55
N MET A 130 -4.86 5.47 -21.59
CA MET A 130 -5.03 4.77 -20.32
C MET A 130 -5.54 5.69 -19.23
N ARG A 131 -6.58 5.25 -18.52
CA ARG A 131 -7.12 5.97 -17.35
C ARG A 131 -6.19 5.93 -16.14
N VAL A 132 -5.48 4.82 -15.96
CA VAL A 132 -4.55 4.58 -14.84
C VAL A 132 -3.28 3.97 -15.40
N TYR A 133 -2.12 4.47 -14.94
CA TYR A 133 -0.83 3.93 -15.33
C TYR A 133 -0.63 2.54 -14.70
N PRO A 134 -0.40 1.46 -15.48
CA PRO A 134 -0.47 0.08 -14.96
C PRO A 134 0.44 -0.24 -13.76
N PRO A 135 1.68 0.28 -13.66
CA PRO A 135 2.49 0.13 -12.45
C PRO A 135 1.84 0.69 -11.19
N ASP A 136 0.98 1.69 -11.28
CA ASP A 136 0.35 2.29 -10.09
C ASP A 136 -0.62 1.31 -9.39
N TYR A 137 -1.10 0.27 -10.09
CA TYR A 137 -1.86 -0.80 -9.43
C TYR A 137 -1.03 -1.63 -8.44
N ILE A 138 0.30 -1.70 -8.62
CA ILE A 138 1.19 -2.36 -7.64
C ILE A 138 1.27 -1.49 -6.37
N VAL A 139 1.30 -0.17 -6.53
CA VAL A 139 1.26 0.78 -5.40
C VAL A 139 -0.04 0.61 -4.63
N LEU A 140 -1.17 0.62 -5.33
CA LEU A 140 -2.48 0.37 -4.74
C LEU A 140 -2.50 -0.96 -3.97
N LEU A 141 -2.08 -2.07 -4.62
CA LEU A 141 -2.07 -3.38 -3.97
C LEU A 141 -1.24 -3.38 -2.69
N PHE A 142 -0.06 -2.75 -2.73
CA PHE A 142 0.80 -2.64 -1.55
C PHE A 142 0.12 -1.86 -0.42
N ASN A 143 -0.48 -0.70 -0.73
CA ASN A 143 -1.21 0.11 0.24
C ASN A 143 -2.40 -0.64 0.84
N LEU A 144 -3.16 -1.37 0.02
CA LEU A 144 -4.28 -2.19 0.48
C LEU A 144 -3.84 -3.34 1.40
N VAL A 145 -2.68 -3.95 1.14
CA VAL A 145 -2.07 -4.93 2.06
C VAL A 145 -1.67 -4.27 3.37
N CYS A 146 -1.07 -3.07 3.33
CA CYS A 146 -0.75 -2.30 4.53
C CYS A 146 -2.01 -1.96 5.35
N VAL A 147 -3.12 -1.60 4.70
CA VAL A 147 -4.42 -1.39 5.35
C VAL A 147 -4.88 -2.68 6.04
N ALA A 148 -4.87 -3.82 5.35
CA ALA A 148 -5.27 -5.09 5.95
C ALA A 148 -4.42 -5.48 7.17
N LEU A 149 -3.10 -5.23 7.10
CA LEU A 149 -2.19 -5.45 8.23
C LEU A 149 -2.46 -4.46 9.38
N ALA A 150 -2.77 -3.20 9.08
CA ALA A 150 -3.13 -2.21 10.08
C ALA A 150 -4.43 -2.58 10.80
N VAL A 151 -5.45 -3.06 10.06
CA VAL A 151 -6.69 -3.60 10.63
C VAL A 151 -6.41 -4.76 11.57
N LEU A 152 -5.56 -5.71 11.14
CA LEU A 152 -5.15 -6.83 11.98
C LEU A 152 -4.44 -6.35 13.25
N ALA A 153 -3.55 -5.37 13.13
CA ALA A 153 -2.84 -4.79 14.27
C ALA A 153 -3.79 -4.10 15.25
N VAL A 154 -4.75 -3.31 14.75
CA VAL A 154 -5.79 -2.68 15.58
C VAL A 154 -6.64 -3.72 16.30
N TYR A 155 -7.05 -4.78 15.59
CA TYR A 155 -7.77 -5.90 16.18
C TYR A 155 -6.97 -6.59 17.29
N LEU A 156 -5.71 -6.97 17.01
CA LEU A 156 -4.85 -7.68 17.96
C LEU A 156 -4.55 -6.81 19.19
N TRP A 157 -4.36 -5.51 18.99
CA TRP A 157 -4.15 -4.57 20.07
C TRP A 157 -5.41 -4.43 20.93
N GLY A 158 -6.57 -4.15 20.32
CA GLY A 158 -7.83 -4.03 21.04
C GLY A 158 -8.20 -5.30 21.80
N ALA A 159 -8.03 -6.46 21.18
CA ALA A 159 -8.29 -7.76 21.80
C ALA A 159 -7.28 -8.14 22.88
N GLY A 160 -6.02 -7.70 22.76
CA GLY A 160 -4.96 -8.00 23.72
C GLY A 160 -5.01 -7.13 24.98
N GLN A 161 -5.48 -5.89 24.87
CA GLN A 161 -5.55 -4.96 26.01
C GLN A 161 -6.90 -4.97 26.73
N PHE A 162 -7.98 -5.28 26.01
CA PHE A 162 -9.33 -5.29 26.55
C PHE A 162 -9.93 -6.69 26.40
N ASP A 163 -10.81 -6.86 25.42
CA ASP A 163 -11.48 -8.12 25.16
C ASP A 163 -11.72 -8.33 23.65
N PHE A 164 -12.19 -9.54 23.32
CA PHE A 164 -12.48 -9.90 21.93
C PHE A 164 -13.48 -8.95 21.26
N GLY A 165 -14.48 -8.46 22.01
CA GLY A 165 -15.51 -7.55 21.51
C GLY A 165 -14.94 -6.19 21.11
N VAL A 166 -14.10 -5.59 21.97
CA VAL A 166 -13.40 -4.33 21.73
C VAL A 166 -12.44 -4.45 20.56
N GLY A 167 -11.75 -5.60 20.42
CA GLY A 167 -10.91 -5.87 19.24
C GLY A 167 -11.70 -5.82 17.93
N ILE A 168 -12.88 -6.45 17.88
CA ILE A 168 -13.74 -6.41 16.69
C ILE A 168 -14.25 -4.99 16.43
N LEU A 169 -14.79 -4.34 17.46
CA LEU A 169 -15.43 -3.05 17.33
C LEU A 169 -14.43 -1.98 16.87
N SER A 170 -13.21 -1.99 17.43
CA SER A 170 -12.12 -1.10 17.00
C SER A 170 -11.71 -1.34 15.56
N ALA A 171 -11.58 -2.59 15.12
CA ALA A 171 -11.29 -2.92 13.73
C ALA A 171 -12.40 -2.44 12.77
N VAL A 172 -13.67 -2.67 13.12
CA VAL A 172 -14.81 -2.21 12.30
C VAL A 172 -14.84 -0.70 12.18
N PHE A 173 -14.66 0.04 13.29
CA PHE A 173 -14.61 1.51 13.23
C PHE A 173 -13.39 2.03 12.46
N PHE A 174 -12.24 1.37 12.60
CA PHE A 174 -11.04 1.74 11.87
C PHE A 174 -11.23 1.60 10.35
N ILE A 175 -11.77 0.47 9.89
CA ILE A 175 -12.09 0.26 8.47
C ILE A 175 -13.22 1.18 8.01
N GLY A 176 -14.16 1.53 8.88
CA GLY A 176 -15.22 2.50 8.56
C GLY A 176 -14.73 3.94 8.39
N SER A 177 -13.47 4.24 8.70
CA SER A 177 -12.91 5.59 8.64
C SER A 177 -12.66 6.04 7.19
N THR A 178 -13.27 7.15 6.79
CA THR A 178 -13.01 7.77 5.48
C THR A 178 -11.58 8.31 5.35
N ALA A 179 -10.98 8.73 6.46
CA ALA A 179 -9.59 9.22 6.46
C ALA A 179 -8.60 8.12 6.07
N LEU A 180 -8.83 6.89 6.55
CA LEU A 180 -8.01 5.72 6.19
C LEU A 180 -8.03 5.47 4.68
N TRP A 181 -9.23 5.48 4.08
CA TRP A 181 -9.39 5.20 2.66
C TRP A 181 -8.86 6.32 1.77
N ASN A 182 -9.05 7.58 2.16
CA ASN A 182 -8.50 8.71 1.42
C ASN A 182 -6.97 8.61 1.29
N GLU A 183 -6.28 8.23 2.36
CA GLU A 183 -4.83 8.03 2.37
C GLU A 183 -4.41 6.79 1.56
N ALA A 184 -5.12 5.66 1.74
CA ALA A 184 -4.80 4.43 1.02
C ALA A 184 -4.95 4.56 -0.50
N ILE A 185 -5.92 5.35 -0.97
CA ILE A 185 -6.26 5.53 -2.39
C ILE A 185 -5.45 6.64 -3.04
N SER A 186 -4.99 7.64 -2.28
CA SER A 186 -4.17 8.73 -2.82
C SER A 186 -2.83 8.27 -3.37
N GLY A 187 -2.37 7.09 -2.93
CA GLY A 187 -1.08 6.52 -3.27
C GLY A 187 -0.09 6.67 -2.13
#